data_AF-A0A497MYG8-F1
#
_entry.id   AF-A0A497MYG8-F1
#
_cell.length_a   1.000
_cell.length_b   1.000
_cell.length_c   1.000
_cell.angle_alpha   90.00
_cell.angle_beta   90.00
_cell.angle_gamma   90.00
#
_symmetry.space_group_name_H-M   'P 1'
#
loop_
_entity.id
_entity.type
_entity.pdbx_description
1 polymer ?
#
loop_
_entity_poly.entity_id
_entity_poly.type
_entity_poly.pdbx_seq_one_letter_code
_entity_poly.pdbx_strand_id
1 'polypeptide(L)'
;YPLKDKVVASLAVSWFRHGGTETALLTLNQSFLIWDMIVAGLGAAGFSSIDGTGKFDPSDKHLILKDEFALKQAEKTAKRMVELIKMVKKAKAK
;
A
#
# COMPACT_ATOMS: atom_id res chain seq x y z
N TYR A 1 -16.65 -16.62 1.68
CA TYR A 1 -15.19 -16.43 1.58
C TYR A 1 -14.62 -15.99 2.92
N PRO A 2 -13.49 -16.57 3.39
CA PRO A 2 -12.91 -16.30 4.72
C PRO A 2 -12.40 -14.87 4.94
N LEU A 3 -12.29 -14.08 3.85
CA LEU A 3 -11.80 -12.70 3.87
C LEU A 3 -12.89 -11.66 3.60
N LYS A 4 -14.14 -12.09 3.39
CA LYS A 4 -15.26 -11.19 3.09
C LYS A 4 -15.41 -10.10 4.15
N ASP A 5 -15.60 -8.86 3.70
CA ASP A 5 -15.70 -7.63 4.47
C ASP A 5 -14.48 -7.28 5.34
N LYS A 6 -13.35 -8.01 5.19
CA LYS A 6 -12.11 -7.59 5.86
C LYS A 6 -11.57 -6.35 5.13
N VAL A 7 -11.10 -5.39 5.92
CA VAL A 7 -10.47 -4.18 5.39
C VAL A 7 -9.01 -4.49 5.07
N VAL A 8 -8.54 -4.02 3.92
CA VAL A 8 -7.17 -4.25 3.44
C VAL A 8 -6.60 -2.99 2.80
N ALA A 9 -5.28 -2.88 2.80
CA ALA A 9 -4.54 -1.83 2.12
C ALA A 9 -3.39 -2.43 1.31
N SER A 10 -3.03 -1.75 0.23
CA SER A 10 -1.99 -2.18 -0.71
C SER A 10 -0.75 -1.30 -0.57
N LEU A 11 0.43 -1.91 -0.61
CA LEU A 11 1.71 -1.21 -0.68
C LEU A 11 2.55 -1.86 -1.78
N ALA A 12 3.22 -1.05 -2.59
CA ALA A 12 4.14 -1.53 -3.62
C ALA A 12 5.45 -0.76 -3.57
N VAL A 13 6.55 -1.46 -3.80
CA VAL A 13 7.89 -0.86 -3.88
C VAL A 13 8.54 -1.35 -5.16
N SER A 14 9.12 -0.43 -5.94
CA SER A 14 9.91 -0.77 -7.12
C SER A 14 11.32 -0.23 -7.02
N TRP A 15 12.17 -0.69 -7.94
CA TRP A 15 13.50 -0.14 -8.12
C TRP A 15 13.46 1.16 -8.93
N PHE A 16 12.72 1.17 -10.03
CA PHE A 16 12.62 2.31 -10.94
C PHE A 16 11.26 3.01 -10.85
N ARG A 17 11.22 4.31 -11.20
CA ARG A 17 9.98 5.01 -11.53
C ARG A 17 9.29 4.31 -12.69
N HIS A 18 7.97 4.16 -12.60
CA HIS A 18 7.15 3.40 -13.54
C HIS A 18 7.62 1.95 -13.75
N GLY A 19 8.42 1.40 -12.82
CA GLY A 19 8.89 0.01 -12.82
C GLY A 19 7.80 -0.99 -12.41
N GLY A 20 6.53 -0.66 -12.63
CA GLY A 20 5.39 -1.52 -12.30
C GLY A 20 4.75 -1.29 -10.93
N THR A 21 5.06 -0.20 -10.22
CA THR A 21 4.43 0.14 -8.93
C THR A 21 2.92 0.31 -9.05
N GLU A 22 2.48 1.03 -10.08
CA GLU A 22 1.07 1.36 -10.33
C GLU A 22 0.29 0.11 -10.74
N THR A 23 0.87 -0.71 -11.62
CA THR A 23 0.25 -1.98 -12.04
C THR A 23 0.22 -3.00 -10.90
N ALA A 24 1.27 -3.09 -10.08
CA ALA A 24 1.27 -3.94 -8.89
C ALA A 24 0.16 -3.55 -7.90
N LEU A 25 -0.01 -2.25 -7.62
CA LEU A 25 -1.11 -1.76 -6.77
C LEU A 25 -2.48 -2.10 -7.36
N LEU A 26 -2.67 -1.94 -8.68
CA LEU A 26 -3.91 -2.32 -9.36
C LEU A 26 -4.18 -3.82 -9.23
N THR A 27 -3.18 -4.68 -9.45
CA THR A 27 -3.32 -6.14 -9.33
C THR A 27 -3.63 -6.57 -7.90
N LEU A 28 -3.01 -5.95 -6.89
CA LEU A 28 -3.33 -6.20 -5.47
C LEU A 28 -4.78 -5.82 -5.16
N ASN A 29 -5.20 -4.61 -5.54
CA ASN A 29 -6.57 -4.14 -5.31
C ASN A 29 -7.61 -5.03 -6.02
N GLN A 30 -7.36 -5.43 -7.27
CA GLN A 30 -8.21 -6.37 -7.99
C GLN A 30 -8.31 -7.71 -7.28
N SER A 31 -7.18 -8.24 -6.81
CA SER A 31 -7.15 -9.49 -6.06
C SER A 31 -8.00 -9.39 -4.78
N PHE A 32 -7.88 -8.30 -4.03
CA PHE A 32 -8.66 -8.08 -2.82
C PHE A 32 -10.16 -7.97 -3.10
N LEU A 33 -10.55 -7.32 -4.20
CA LEU A 33 -11.95 -7.24 -4.61
C LEU A 33 -12.52 -8.62 -4.96
N ILE A 34 -11.74 -9.50 -5.60
CA ILE A 34 -12.16 -10.90 -5.88
C ILE A 34 -12.48 -11.66 -4.59
N TRP A 35 -11.81 -11.32 -3.47
CA TRP A 35 -12.05 -11.93 -2.15
C TRP A 35 -13.17 -11.24 -1.33
N ASP A 36 -13.96 -10.35 -1.94
CA ASP A 36 -14.98 -9.51 -1.28
C ASP A 36 -14.42 -8.67 -0.12
N MET A 37 -13.17 -8.20 -0.23
CA MET A 37 -12.55 -7.35 0.77
C MET A 37 -12.87 -5.87 0.54
N ILE A 38 -12.77 -5.05 1.60
CA ILE A 38 -12.97 -3.61 1.55
C ILE A 38 -11.61 -2.93 1.41
N VAL A 39 -11.34 -2.34 0.25
CA VAL A 39 -10.03 -1.73 -0.06
C VAL A 39 -9.94 -0.31 0.51
N ALA A 40 -8.88 -0.04 1.29
CA ALA A 40 -8.61 1.24 1.92
C ALA A 40 -7.87 2.23 1.00
N GLY A 41 -8.57 2.69 -0.04
CA GLY A 41 -8.02 3.61 -1.05
C GLY A 41 -7.15 2.89 -2.10
N LEU A 42 -6.32 3.62 -2.82
CA LEU A 42 -5.49 3.03 -3.89
C LEU A 42 -4.22 2.34 -3.37
N GLY A 43 -3.83 2.58 -2.12
CA GLY A 43 -2.58 2.10 -1.53
C GLY A 43 -1.47 3.15 -1.52
N ALA A 44 -0.24 2.72 -1.26
CA ALA A 44 0.95 3.56 -1.38
C ALA A 44 2.03 2.91 -2.25
N ALA A 45 2.77 3.73 -2.98
CA ALA A 45 3.90 3.33 -3.80
C ALA A 45 5.17 4.04 -3.32
N GLY A 46 6.32 3.37 -3.45
CA GLY A 46 7.62 3.97 -3.16
C GLY A 46 8.77 3.33 -3.91
N PHE A 47 9.95 3.93 -3.79
CA PHE A 47 11.13 3.48 -4.51
C PHE A 47 12.25 3.04 -3.56
N SER A 48 12.86 1.90 -3.88
CA SER A 48 14.01 1.34 -3.16
C SER A 48 15.37 1.76 -3.75
N SER A 49 15.35 2.71 -4.68
CA SER A 49 16.52 3.41 -5.19
C SER A 49 16.33 4.91 -5.05
N ILE A 50 17.43 5.67 -5.04
CA ILE A 50 17.42 7.12 -4.89
C ILE A 50 16.56 7.72 -6.01
N ASP A 51 15.46 8.35 -5.62
CA ASP A 51 14.44 8.94 -6.50
C ASP A 51 13.85 8.00 -7.56
N GLY A 52 13.98 6.68 -7.38
CA GLY A 52 13.56 5.70 -8.39
C GLY A 52 14.43 5.70 -9.66
N THR A 53 15.68 6.15 -9.57
CA THR A 53 16.63 6.23 -10.69
C THR A 53 17.50 4.98 -10.88
N GLY A 54 17.42 4.04 -9.93
CA GLY A 54 18.28 2.87 -9.84
C GLY A 54 19.64 3.13 -9.18
N LYS A 55 19.94 4.38 -8.82
CA LYS A 55 21.10 4.71 -7.99
C LYS A 55 20.85 4.25 -6.55
N PHE A 56 21.85 3.64 -5.92
CA PHE A 56 21.73 3.14 -4.56
C PHE A 56 23.08 3.17 -3.84
N ASP A 57 23.04 3.27 -2.52
CA ASP A 57 24.20 3.06 -1.67
C ASP A 57 24.21 1.57 -1.25
N PRO A 58 25.20 0.77 -1.66
CA PRO A 58 25.25 -0.65 -1.33
C PRO A 58 25.33 -0.94 0.18
N SER A 59 25.82 0.02 0.97
CA SER A 59 25.90 -0.09 2.43
C SER A 59 24.55 0.13 3.13
N ASP A 60 23.60 0.77 2.45
CA ASP A 60 22.25 1.00 2.96
C ASP A 60 21.23 0.03 2.34
N LYS A 61 20.67 -0.85 3.16
CA LYS A 61 19.64 -1.83 2.77
C LYS A 61 18.21 -1.32 2.98
N HIS A 62 18.03 -0.10 3.46
CA HIS A 62 16.74 0.48 3.84
C HIS A 62 16.43 1.77 3.08
N LEU A 63 16.91 1.89 1.84
CA LEU A 63 16.73 3.09 1.01
C LEU A 63 15.27 3.53 0.84
N ILE A 64 14.31 2.60 0.92
CA ILE A 64 12.88 2.93 0.94
C ILE A 64 12.48 3.87 2.09
N LEU A 65 13.20 3.83 3.21
CA LEU A 65 12.99 4.72 4.36
C LEU A 65 13.46 6.16 4.09
N LYS A 66 14.20 6.40 3.00
CA LYS A 66 14.59 7.74 2.55
C LYS A 66 13.57 8.34 1.58
N ASP A 67 12.60 7.56 1.10
CA ASP A 67 11.50 8.06 0.27
C ASP A 67 10.40 8.67 1.16
N GLU A 68 10.55 9.95 1.49
CA GLU A 68 9.59 10.66 2.34
C GLU A 68 8.16 10.66 1.77
N PHE A 69 8.03 10.70 0.44
CA PHE A 69 6.71 10.71 -0.20
C PHE A 69 6.03 9.37 -0.01
N ALA A 70 6.74 8.27 -0.24
CA ALA A 70 6.23 6.93 0.00
C ALA A 70 5.84 6.72 1.47
N LEU A 71 6.69 7.16 2.42
CA LEU A 71 6.40 7.04 3.84
C LEU A 71 5.15 7.83 4.26
N LYS A 72 5.01 9.09 3.83
CA LYS A 72 3.82 9.90 4.09
C LYS A 72 2.57 9.29 3.46
N GLN A 73 2.69 8.72 2.27
CA GLN A 73 1.58 8.05 1.60
C GLN A 73 1.19 6.75 2.32
N ALA A 74 2.16 5.93 2.74
CA ALA A 74 1.93 4.72 3.52
C ALA A 74 1.25 5.02 4.86
N GLU A 75 1.67 6.09 5.56
CA GLU A 75 1.03 6.54 6.79
C GLU A 75 -0.44 6.91 6.56
N LYS A 76 -0.75 7.70 5.52
CA LYS A 76 -2.13 8.06 5.17
C LYS A 76 -2.97 6.84 4.84
N THR A 77 -2.42 5.90 4.08
CA THR A 77 -3.07 4.63 3.73
C THR A 77 -3.37 3.79 4.98
N ALA A 78 -2.43 3.67 5.92
CA ALA A 78 -2.63 2.97 7.17
C ALA A 78 -3.70 3.64 8.05
N LYS A 79 -3.68 4.97 8.16
CA LYS A 79 -4.73 5.73 8.87
C LYS A 79 -6.10 5.45 8.29
N ARG A 80 -6.24 5.52 6.96
CA ARG A 80 -7.50 5.23 6.26
C ARG A 80 -7.98 3.81 6.50
N MET A 81 -7.07 2.82 6.48
CA MET A 81 -7.39 1.44 6.78
C MET A 81 -7.98 1.29 8.19
N VAL A 82 -7.34 1.90 9.20
CA VAL A 82 -7.80 1.85 10.59
C VAL A 82 -9.16 2.54 10.76
N GLU A 83 -9.40 3.67 10.09
CA GLU A 83 -10.69 4.34 10.07
C GLU A 83 -11.80 3.42 9.54
N LEU A 84 -11.58 2.80 8.39
CA LEU A 84 -12.53 1.86 7.80
C LEU A 84 -12.78 0.65 8.69
N ILE A 85 -11.74 0.09 9.32
CA ILE A 85 -11.89 -1.01 10.29
C ILE A 85 -12.83 -0.59 11.42
N LYS A 86 -12.66 0.61 11.97
CA LYS A 86 -13.53 1.13 13.04
C LYS A 86 -14.97 1.31 12.56
N MET A 87 -15.18 1.81 11.35
CA MET A 87 -16.51 1.98 10.76
C MET A 87 -17.21 0.63 10.57
N VAL A 88 -16.53 -0.35 9.98
CA VAL A 88 -17.08 -1.69 9.73
C VAL A 88 -17.39 -2.42 11.04
N LYS A 89 -16.50 -2.36 12.03
CA LYS A 89 -16.75 -2.95 13.35
C LYS A 89 -17.98 -2.35 14.04
N LYS A 90 -18.15 -1.03 13.96
CA LYS A 90 -19.34 -0.34 14.50
C LYS A 90 -20.62 -0.74 13.76
N ALA A 91 -20.56 -0.90 12.44
CA ALA A 91 -21.71 -1.32 11.64
C ALA A 91 -22.15 -2.74 11.96
N LYS A 92 -21.22 -3.67 12.25
CA LYS A 92 -21.52 -5.06 12.62
C LYS A 92 -21.99 -5.25 14.07
N ALA A 93 -21.79 -4.25 14.93
CA ALA A 93 -22.22 -4.28 16.33
C ALA A 93 -23.61 -3.69 16.56
N LYS A 94 -24.21 -3.10 15.51
CA LYS A 94 -25.61 -2.69 15.46
C LYS A 94 -26.43 -3.80 14.79
#